data_AF-A0A0F9QKA4-F1
#
_entry.id   AF-A0A0F9QKA4-F1
#
_cell.length_a   1.000
_cell.length_b   1.000
_cell.length_c   1.000
_cell.angle_alpha   90.00
_cell.angle_beta   90.00
_cell.angle_gamma   90.00
#
_symmetry.space_group_name_H-M   'P 1'
#
loop_
_entity.id
_entity.type
_entity.pdbx_description
1 polymer ?
#
loop_
_entity_poly.entity_id
_entity_poly.type
_entity_poly.pdbx_seq_one_letter_code
_entity_poly.pdbx_strand_id
1 'polypeptide(L)'
;MLKRRAGLKTYKPLRAKKPLNHMSVRKIHQVNSEVEDRRELCRLAKGKPEIVVTKRKLNNGTTLEIKTVECHNGICKDCGDRHNLEPHEEGLRSRGAKVSLEESEMLCRECHNDRGSKVQWTKKEE
;
A
#
# COMPACT_ATOMS: atom_id res chain seq x y z
N MET A 1 38.84 20.45 14.20
CA MET A 1 37.46 20.13 14.61
C MET A 1 36.61 19.87 13.37
N LEU A 2 36.37 18.61 13.03
CA LEU A 2 35.54 18.23 11.88
C LEU A 2 34.06 18.29 12.27
N LYS A 3 33.32 19.25 11.69
CA LYS A 3 31.87 19.37 11.83
C LYS A 3 31.21 18.07 11.32
N ARG A 4 30.58 17.32 12.22
CA ARG A 4 29.79 16.12 11.88
C ARG A 4 28.66 16.53 10.93
N ARG A 5 28.69 16.05 9.69
CA ARG A 5 27.61 16.21 8.73
C ARG A 5 26.34 15.59 9.32
N ALA A 6 25.23 16.33 9.23
CA ALA A 6 23.91 15.93 9.69
C ALA A 6 23.57 14.52 9.17
N GLY A 7 23.07 13.69 10.08
CA GLY A 7 22.78 12.29 9.82
C GLY A 7 21.90 12.11 8.59
N LEU A 8 22.45 11.44 7.57
CA LEU A 8 21.67 10.81 6.52
C LEU A 8 20.69 9.85 7.18
N LYS A 9 19.43 10.28 7.32
CA LYS A 9 18.31 9.39 7.59
C LYS A 9 18.25 8.44 6.40
N THR A 10 18.87 7.28 6.51
CA THR A 10 18.70 6.19 5.56
C THR A 10 17.23 5.79 5.64
N TYR A 11 16.40 6.34 4.77
CA TYR A 11 15.05 5.87 4.54
C TYR A 11 15.15 4.37 4.33
N LYS A 12 14.59 3.56 5.23
CA LYS A 12 14.42 2.14 4.94
C LYS A 12 13.50 2.10 3.72
N PRO A 13 13.96 1.67 2.54
CA PRO A 13 13.05 1.49 1.44
C PRO A 13 11.98 0.51 1.90
N LEU A 14 10.71 0.79 1.59
CA LEU A 14 9.67 -0.24 1.65
C LEU A 14 10.28 -1.50 1.06
N ARG A 15 10.40 -2.57 1.88
CA ARG A 15 10.93 -3.85 1.41
C ARG A 15 10.21 -4.15 0.10
N ALA A 16 10.98 -4.49 -0.94
CA ALA A 16 10.43 -4.84 -2.24
C ALA A 16 9.21 -5.73 -2.03
N LYS A 17 8.04 -5.27 -2.47
CA LYS A 17 6.79 -6.04 -2.41
C LYS A 17 7.15 -7.42 -2.95
N LYS A 18 6.87 -8.50 -2.20
CA LYS A 18 7.09 -9.86 -2.73
C LYS A 18 6.47 -9.88 -4.13
N PRO A 19 7.17 -10.42 -5.14
CA PRO A 19 6.61 -10.44 -6.49
C PRO A 19 5.21 -11.05 -6.41
N LEU A 20 4.23 -10.44 -7.08
CA LEU A 20 2.82 -10.85 -7.04
C LEU A 20 2.64 -12.37 -7.27
N ASN A 21 3.59 -12.97 -7.99
CA ASN A 21 3.68 -14.41 -8.31
C ASN A 21 3.97 -15.34 -7.11
N HIS A 22 4.33 -14.82 -5.94
CA HIS A 22 4.58 -15.62 -4.71
C HIS A 22 3.46 -15.55 -3.67
N MET A 23 2.34 -14.88 -3.95
CA MET A 23 1.21 -14.82 -3.01
C MET A 23 0.53 -16.18 -2.84
N SER A 24 -0.03 -16.48 -1.67
CA SER A 24 -0.88 -17.67 -1.52
C SER A 24 -2.22 -17.48 -2.24
N VAL A 25 -2.88 -18.57 -2.62
CA VAL A 25 -4.22 -18.53 -3.25
C VAL A 25 -5.23 -17.75 -2.39
N ARG A 26 -5.22 -17.99 -1.07
CA ARG A 26 -6.01 -17.23 -0.10
C ARG A 26 -5.76 -15.72 -0.19
N LYS A 27 -4.49 -15.30 -0.31
CA LYS A 27 -4.14 -13.89 -0.43
C LYS A 27 -4.59 -13.28 -1.76
N ILE A 28 -4.54 -14.06 -2.85
CA ILE A 28 -5.06 -13.63 -4.16
C ILE A 28 -6.57 -13.37 -4.08
N HIS A 29 -7.34 -14.29 -3.49
CA HIS A 29 -8.77 -14.08 -3.29
C HIS A 29 -9.07 -12.84 -2.46
N GLN A 30 -8.32 -12.62 -1.37
CA GLN A 30 -8.44 -11.42 -0.55
C GLN A 30 -8.15 -10.14 -1.36
N VAL A 31 -7.06 -10.10 -2.13
CA VAL A 31 -6.72 -8.92 -2.94
C VAL A 31 -7.81 -8.64 -3.98
N ASN A 32 -8.34 -9.69 -4.62
CA ASN A 32 -9.42 -9.56 -5.59
C ASN A 32 -10.75 -9.09 -4.99
N SER A 33 -11.07 -9.45 -3.73
CA SER A 33 -12.29 -8.96 -3.07
C SER A 33 -12.20 -7.48 -2.69
N GLU A 34 -11.00 -6.92 -2.53
CA GLU A 34 -10.75 -5.53 -2.14
C GLU A 34 -10.69 -4.55 -3.31
N VAL A 35 -10.96 -5.02 -4.53
CA VAL A 35 -10.80 -4.20 -5.75
C VAL A 35 -11.74 -3.00 -5.72
N GLU A 36 -13.01 -3.18 -5.36
CA GLU A 36 -13.97 -2.08 -5.35
C GLU A 36 -13.66 -1.06 -4.25
N ASP A 37 -13.30 -1.51 -3.04
CA ASP A 37 -12.87 -0.62 -1.95
C ASP A 37 -11.71 0.28 -2.40
N ARG A 38 -10.70 -0.30 -3.05
CA ARG A 38 -9.54 0.45 -3.57
C ARG A 38 -9.92 1.45 -4.66
N ARG A 39 -10.88 1.10 -5.53
CA ARG A 39 -11.40 2.03 -6.55
C ARG A 39 -12.11 3.20 -5.89
N GLU A 40 -12.89 2.93 -4.85
CA GLU A 40 -13.61 3.96 -4.11
C GLU A 40 -12.65 4.90 -3.37
N LEU A 41 -11.68 4.36 -2.63
CA LEU A 41 -10.62 5.15 -1.99
C LEU A 41 -9.90 6.07 -2.98
N CYS A 42 -9.55 5.53 -4.15
CA CYS A 42 -8.90 6.32 -5.18
C CYS A 42 -9.78 7.47 -5.68
N ARG A 43 -11.09 7.22 -5.87
CA ARG A 43 -12.07 8.26 -6.24
C ARG A 43 -12.22 9.32 -5.15
N LEU A 44 -12.29 8.93 -3.87
CA LEU A 44 -12.35 9.86 -2.74
C LEU A 44 -11.12 10.77 -2.68
N ALA A 45 -9.94 10.23 -3.03
CA ALA A 45 -8.70 10.98 -3.20
C ALA A 45 -8.65 11.81 -4.50
N LYS A 46 -9.74 11.90 -5.27
CA LYS A 46 -9.81 12.57 -6.58
C LYS A 46 -8.82 12.02 -7.62
N GLY A 47 -8.36 10.79 -7.44
CA GLY A 47 -7.50 10.07 -8.36
C GLY A 47 -8.27 9.30 -9.43
N LYS A 48 -7.53 8.75 -10.38
CA LYS A 48 -8.03 7.88 -11.45
C LYS A 48 -7.59 6.44 -11.17
N PRO A 49 -8.52 5.54 -10.79
CA PRO A 49 -8.18 4.14 -10.56
C PRO A 49 -7.95 3.40 -11.89
N GLU A 50 -6.85 2.66 -11.97
CA GLU A 50 -6.52 1.76 -13.08
C GLU A 50 -6.42 0.33 -12.56
N ILE A 51 -7.09 -0.61 -13.23
CA ILE A 51 -7.08 -2.03 -12.82
C ILE A 51 -6.00 -2.76 -13.62
N VAL A 52 -5.00 -3.26 -12.92
CA VAL A 52 -3.93 -4.07 -13.49
C VAL A 52 -4.23 -5.55 -13.20
N VAL A 53 -4.23 -6.37 -14.24
CA VAL A 53 -4.51 -7.81 -14.14
C VAL A 53 -3.24 -8.61 -14.43
N THR A 54 -2.77 -9.36 -13.44
CA THR A 54 -1.65 -10.29 -13.58
C THR A 54 -2.15 -11.73 -13.57
N LYS A 55 -1.73 -12.55 -14.54
CA LYS A 55 -2.10 -13.96 -14.63
C LYS A 55 -1.00 -14.85 -14.04
N ARG A 56 -1.39 -15.81 -13.21
CA ARG A 56 -0.49 -16.82 -12.63
C ARG A 56 -1.01 -18.22 -12.90
N LYS A 57 -0.18 -19.06 -13.52
CA LYS A 57 -0.45 -20.50 -13.66
C LYS A 57 -0.01 -21.25 -12.40
N LEU A 58 -0.89 -22.09 -11.85
CA LEU A 58 -0.61 -22.99 -10.74
C LEU A 58 -0.10 -24.34 -11.26
N ASN A 59 0.54 -25.11 -10.39
CA ASN A 59 1.11 -26.43 -10.72
C ASN A 59 0.04 -27.45 -11.17
N ASN A 60 -1.21 -27.28 -10.73
CA ASN A 60 -2.36 -28.10 -11.13
C ASN A 60 -2.97 -27.69 -12.48
N GLY A 61 -2.36 -26.74 -13.20
CA GLY A 61 -2.85 -26.24 -14.48
C GLY A 61 -3.87 -25.09 -14.38
N THR A 62 -4.42 -24.80 -13.19
CA THR A 62 -5.34 -23.67 -12.98
C THR A 62 -4.63 -22.34 -13.21
N THR A 63 -5.27 -21.40 -13.92
CA THR A 63 -4.79 -20.03 -14.05
C THR A 63 -5.58 -19.11 -13.12
N LEU A 64 -4.89 -18.42 -12.22
CA LEU A 64 -5.46 -17.41 -11.34
C LEU A 64 -5.17 -16.01 -11.86
N GLU A 65 -6.18 -15.15 -11.81
CA GLU A 65 -6.04 -13.73 -12.09
C GLU A 65 -5.89 -12.96 -10.78
N ILE A 66 -4.92 -12.06 -10.74
CA ILE A 66 -4.65 -11.15 -9.62
C ILE A 66 -4.99 -9.76 -10.13
N LYS A 67 -6.05 -9.17 -9.56
CA LYS A 67 -6.54 -7.84 -9.91
C LYS A 67 -6.05 -6.85 -8.85
N THR A 68 -5.18 -5.94 -9.25
CA THR A 68 -4.69 -4.85 -8.39
C THR A 68 -5.17 -3.52 -8.93
N VAL A 69 -5.31 -2.53 -8.05
CA VAL A 69 -5.73 -1.18 -8.42
C VAL A 69 -4.57 -0.22 -8.20
N GLU A 70 -4.17 0.48 -9.26
CA GLU A 70 -3.24 1.60 -9.20
C GLU A 70 -4.04 2.90 -9.17
N CYS A 71 -3.70 3.82 -8.26
CA CYS A 71 -4.38 5.11 -8.17
C CYS A 71 -3.50 6.21 -8.75
N HIS A 72 -3.85 6.72 -9.93
CA HIS A 72 -3.08 7.75 -10.61
C HIS A 72 -3.61 9.15 -10.33
N ASN A 73 -2.68 10.12 -10.18
CA ASN A 73 -3.00 11.54 -10.02
C ASN A 73 -3.99 11.86 -8.89
N GLY A 74 -3.98 11.07 -7.82
CA GLY A 74 -4.77 11.34 -6.62
C GLY A 74 -4.12 12.42 -5.77
N ILE A 75 -4.94 13.14 -5.01
CA ILE A 75 -4.51 14.14 -4.02
C ILE A 75 -4.13 13.40 -2.73
N CYS A 76 -2.84 13.45 -2.38
CA CYS A 76 -2.35 12.85 -1.15
C CYS A 76 -3.01 13.50 0.07
N LYS A 77 -3.51 12.69 1.01
CA LYS A 77 -4.17 13.19 2.23
C LYS A 77 -3.26 14.06 3.11
N ASP A 78 -1.96 13.75 3.15
CA ASP A 78 -1.01 14.44 4.03
C ASP A 78 -0.38 15.68 3.37
N CYS A 79 0.15 15.57 2.15
CA CYS A 79 0.82 16.69 1.49
C CYS A 79 -0.08 17.53 0.56
N GLY A 80 -1.27 17.04 0.20
CA GLY A 80 -2.17 17.73 -0.73
C GLY A 80 -1.72 17.73 -2.20
N ASP A 81 -0.54 17.21 -2.51
CA ASP A 81 -0.02 17.14 -3.87
C ASP A 81 -0.57 15.95 -4.65
N ARG A 82 -0.54 16.07 -5.99
CA ARG A 82 -1.00 15.02 -6.89
C ARG A 82 0.10 14.01 -7.17
N HIS A 83 -0.16 12.75 -6.84
CA HIS A 83 0.78 11.65 -7.04
C HIS A 83 0.06 10.36 -7.42
N ASN A 84 0.85 9.32 -7.73
CA ASN A 84 0.36 7.96 -7.61
C ASN A 84 0.24 7.62 -6.12
N LEU A 85 -0.96 7.23 -5.70
CA LEU A 85 -1.28 7.01 -4.29
C LEU A 85 -1.44 5.52 -3.99
N GLU A 86 -1.12 5.15 -2.75
CA GLU A 86 -1.39 3.81 -2.21
C GLU A 86 -2.18 3.94 -0.89
N PRO A 87 -3.04 2.96 -0.54
CA PRO A 87 -3.72 2.94 0.75
C PRO A 87 -2.73 2.80 1.91
N HIS A 88 -2.80 3.66 2.94
CA HIS A 88 -1.82 3.72 4.05
C HIS A 88 -1.64 2.38 4.78
N GLU A 89 -2.77 1.78 5.12
CA GLU A 89 -2.90 0.59 5.94
C GLU A 89 -2.33 -0.66 5.26
N GLU A 90 -2.07 -0.62 3.96
CA GLU A 90 -1.49 -1.73 3.19
C GLU A 90 -0.15 -2.22 3.77
N GLY A 91 0.66 -1.30 4.29
CA GLY A 91 1.91 -1.62 4.96
C GLY A 91 1.72 -2.39 6.28
N LEU A 92 0.66 -2.08 7.04
CA LEU A 92 0.33 -2.75 8.30
C LEU A 92 -0.36 -4.09 8.08
N ARG A 93 -1.24 -4.17 7.08
CA ARG A 93 -1.91 -5.42 6.66
C ARG A 93 -0.90 -6.45 6.14
N SER A 94 0.15 -5.99 5.48
CA SER A 94 1.29 -6.82 5.07
C SER A 94 2.06 -7.42 6.27
N ARG A 95 1.91 -6.86 7.47
CA ARG A 95 2.49 -7.34 8.73
C ARG A 95 1.49 -8.13 9.60
N GLY A 96 0.29 -8.39 9.09
CA GLY A 96 -0.74 -9.18 9.79
C GLY A 96 -1.73 -8.37 10.63
N ALA A 97 -1.68 -7.04 10.59
CA ALA A 97 -2.69 -6.21 11.25
C ALA A 97 -4.06 -6.35 10.57
N LYS A 98 -5.12 -6.51 11.37
CA LYS A 98 -6.51 -6.52 10.91
C LYS A 98 -7.01 -5.07 10.81
N VAL A 99 -6.69 -4.41 9.70
CA VAL A 99 -7.19 -3.06 9.41
C VAL A 99 -8.08 -3.13 8.17
N SER A 100 -9.25 -2.49 8.22
CA SER A 100 -10.14 -2.37 7.06
C SER A 100 -9.50 -1.47 6.01
N LEU A 101 -9.77 -1.72 4.73
CA LEU A 101 -9.41 -0.81 3.66
C LEU A 101 -10.45 0.29 3.46
N GLU A 102 -11.70 0.08 3.86
CA GLU A 102 -12.81 1.01 3.58
C GLU A 102 -12.55 2.42 4.15
N GLU A 103 -11.85 2.50 5.28
CA GLU A 103 -11.50 3.75 5.97
C GLU A 103 -10.04 4.18 5.74
N SER A 104 -9.34 3.51 4.81
CA SER A 104 -7.92 3.73 4.57
C SER A 104 -7.65 5.11 3.96
N GLU A 105 -6.59 5.77 4.41
CA GLU A 105 -6.18 7.03 3.81
C GLU A 105 -5.24 6.80 2.61
N MET A 106 -5.49 7.52 1.51
CA MET A 106 -4.65 7.45 0.32
C MET A 106 -3.47 8.43 0.43
N LEU A 107 -2.25 7.89 0.37
CA LEU A 107 -1.03 8.65 0.55
C LEU A 107 -0.06 8.45 -0.60
N CYS A 108 0.75 9.46 -0.89
CA CYS A 108 1.88 9.31 -1.78
C CYS A 108 2.98 8.50 -1.08
N ARG A 109 3.90 7.93 -1.86
CA ARG A 109 4.96 7.04 -1.34
C ARG A 109 5.85 7.71 -0.29
N GLU A 110 6.10 9.00 -0.42
CA GLU A 110 6.93 9.77 0.53
C GLU A 110 6.22 9.92 1.88
N CYS A 111 4.98 10.40 1.90
CA CYS A 111 4.16 10.50 3.11
C CYS A 111 3.93 9.13 3.78
N HIS A 112 3.77 8.08 2.98
CA HIS A 112 3.73 6.70 3.46
C HIS A 112 4.95 6.32 4.30
N ASN A 113 6.15 6.59 3.77
CA ASN A 113 7.40 6.28 4.45
C ASN A 113 7.57 7.13 5.72
N ASP A 114 7.17 8.40 5.65
CA ASP A 114 7.23 9.33 6.77
C ASP A 114 6.33 8.90 7.92
N ARG A 115 5.06 8.56 7.66
CA ARG A 115 4.16 7.98 8.69
C ARG A 115 4.69 6.67 9.23
N GLY A 116 5.17 5.78 8.37
CA GLY A 116 5.75 4.49 8.78
C GLY A 116 7.00 4.62 9.67
N SER A 117 7.68 5.78 9.62
CA SER A 117 8.84 6.10 10.47
C SER A 117 8.47 6.76 11.81
N LYS A 118 7.26 7.32 11.93
CA LYS A 118 6.75 8.06 13.11
C LYS A 118 5.66 7.31 13.86
N VAL A 119 5.61 5.98 13.82
CA VAL A 119 4.68 5.23 14.67
C VAL A 119 5.10 5.40 16.13
N GLN A 120 4.53 6.39 16.82
CA GLN A 120 4.43 6.37 18.27
C GLN A 120 3.43 5.27 18.61
N TRP A 121 3.97 4.17 19.12
CA TRP A 121 3.21 3.04 19.61
C TRP A 121 2.47 3.46 20.88
N THR A 122 1.27 4.02 20.76
CA THR A 122 0.37 4.04 21.90
C THR A 122 -0.27 2.66 21.98
N LYS A 123 0.13 1.88 22.99
CA LYS A 123 -0.69 0.75 23.43
C LYS A 123 -2.07 1.33 23.76
N LYS A 124 -3.12 0.78 23.16
CA LYS A 124 -4.47 0.95 23.73
C LYS A 124 -4.40 0.32 25.12
N GLU A 125 -4.54 1.13 26.16
CA GLU A 125 -4.86 0.64 27.49
C GLU A 125 -6.29 0.09 27.45
N GLU A 126 -6.47 -1.06 28.09
CA GLU A 126 -7.73 -1.82 28.21
C GLU A 126 -8.79 -1.10 29.03
#